data_AF-A0A4Y2E6W6-F1
#
_entry.id   AF-A0A4Y2E6W6-F1
#
_cell.length_a   1.000
_cell.length_b   1.000
_cell.length_c   1.000
_cell.angle_alpha   90.00
_cell.angle_beta   90.00
_cell.angle_gamma   90.00
#
_symmetry.space_group_name_H-M   'P 1'
#
loop_
_entity.id
_entity.type
_entity.pdbx_description
1 polymer ?
#
loop_
_entity_poly.entity_id
_entity_poly.type
_entity_poly.pdbx_seq_one_letter_code
_entity_poly.pdbx_strand_id
1 'polypeptide(L)'
;MCPSTIKNLFTDSPVDLYLWFVHGQLALFNKAVLGMEKDNTTAFEVAEAHKALKRNLTERKASNFIPMGAKNICRNLDEQVRNSVKEEFDGFYERCIAYLDLWENSFGNAEQFSWVNVIKTNAVDWENAETSAEIINSSLLDVPDMEINNDQLFDEVVLPKEYLPSN
;
A
#
# COMPACT_ATOMS: atom_id res chain seq x y z
N MET A 1 -8.78 42.28 -1.47
CA MET A 1 -8.67 41.54 -2.74
C MET A 1 -9.36 40.20 -2.55
N CYS A 2 -10.50 39.99 -3.23
CA CYS A 2 -11.08 38.65 -3.34
C CYS A 2 -10.14 37.82 -4.23
N PRO A 3 -9.83 36.55 -3.92
CA PRO A 3 -8.90 35.77 -4.72
C PRO A 3 -9.61 35.31 -6.01
N SER A 4 -9.78 36.24 -6.95
CA SER A 4 -10.37 35.99 -8.26
C SER A 4 -9.62 34.88 -9.00
N THR A 5 -8.32 34.73 -8.74
CA THR A 5 -7.49 33.64 -9.27
C THR A 5 -7.96 32.26 -8.79
N ILE A 6 -8.29 32.11 -7.50
CA ILE A 6 -8.81 30.84 -6.96
C ILE A 6 -10.21 30.58 -7.50
N LYS A 7 -11.04 31.63 -7.57
CA LYS A 7 -12.38 31.52 -8.15
C LYS A 7 -12.33 31.09 -9.62
N ASN A 8 -11.43 31.68 -10.40
CA ASN A 8 -11.23 31.36 -11.81
C ASN A 8 -10.70 29.93 -12.00
N LEU A 9 -9.78 29.50 -11.12
CA LEU A 9 -9.27 28.14 -11.06
C LEU A 9 -10.39 27.10 -10.91
N PHE A 10 -11.44 27.40 -10.11
CA PHE A 10 -12.60 26.53 -9.88
C PHE A 10 -13.81 26.82 -10.79
N THR A 11 -13.65 27.65 -11.82
CA THR A 11 -14.70 27.89 -12.82
C THR A 11 -14.32 27.40 -14.21
N ASP A 12 -13.04 27.11 -14.44
CA ASP A 12 -12.59 26.50 -15.69
C ASP A 12 -12.86 24.99 -15.65
N SER A 13 -13.82 24.54 -16.47
CA SER A 13 -14.27 23.13 -16.59
C SER A 13 -13.14 22.07 -16.67
N PRO A 14 -11.96 22.33 -17.27
CA PRO A 14 -10.85 21.39 -17.24
C PRO A 14 -10.23 21.24 -15.85
N VAL A 15 -10.12 22.31 -15.06
CA VAL A 15 -9.44 22.25 -13.75
C VAL A 15 -10.26 21.48 -12.73
N ASP A 16 -11.58 21.69 -12.72
CA ASP A 16 -12.51 20.93 -11.86
C ASP A 16 -12.42 19.43 -12.13
N LEU A 17 -12.23 19.03 -13.39
CA LEU A 17 -12.06 17.63 -13.77
C LEU A 17 -10.84 16.99 -13.10
N TYR A 18 -9.68 17.65 -13.18
CA TYR A 18 -8.45 17.16 -12.53
C TYR A 18 -8.58 17.17 -11.01
N LEU A 19 -9.22 18.18 -10.43
CA LEU A 19 -9.44 18.25 -9.00
C LEU A 19 -10.29 17.07 -8.50
N TRP A 20 -11.41 16.78 -9.16
CA TRP A 20 -12.25 15.64 -8.82
C TRP A 20 -11.54 14.30 -9.03
N PHE A 21 -10.67 14.22 -10.05
CA PHE A 21 -9.85 13.04 -10.27
C PHE A 21 -8.89 12.82 -9.09
N VAL A 22 -8.08 13.82 -8.74
CA VAL A 22 -7.13 13.76 -7.62
C VAL A 22 -7.85 13.50 -6.30
N HIS A 23 -8.98 14.17 -6.04
CA HIS A 23 -9.79 13.96 -4.84
C HIS A 23 -10.26 12.50 -4.70
N GLY A 24 -10.66 11.86 -5.82
CA GLY A 24 -11.03 10.45 -5.82
C GLY A 24 -9.88 9.47 -5.58
N GLN A 25 -8.63 9.91 -5.79
CA GLN A 25 -7.44 9.13 -5.43
C GLN A 25 -7.02 9.41 -3.98
N LEU A 26 -7.24 10.61 -3.46
CA LEU A 26 -6.79 11.02 -2.14
C LEU A 26 -7.27 10.08 -1.02
N ALA A 27 -8.50 9.58 -1.09
CA ALA A 27 -9.01 8.62 -0.12
C ALA A 27 -8.18 7.33 -0.06
N LEU A 28 -7.66 6.87 -1.20
CA LEU A 28 -6.83 5.67 -1.29
C LEU A 28 -5.44 5.91 -0.67
N PHE A 29 -4.80 7.04 -1.01
CA PHE A 29 -3.51 7.41 -0.42
C PHE A 29 -3.62 7.69 1.07
N ASN A 30 -4.63 8.44 1.51
CA ASN A 30 -4.86 8.75 2.91
C ASN A 30 -5.07 7.47 3.74
N LYS A 31 -5.80 6.48 3.21
CA LYS A 31 -5.96 5.17 3.87
C LYS A 31 -4.62 4.46 4.03
N ALA A 32 -3.74 4.52 3.03
CA ALA A 32 -2.42 3.89 3.10
C ALA A 32 -1.51 4.61 4.10
N VAL A 33 -1.43 5.94 4.02
CA VAL A 33 -0.63 6.78 4.95
C VAL A 33 -1.07 6.56 6.40
N LEU A 34 -2.38 6.65 6.68
CA LEU A 34 -2.92 6.35 8.01
C LEU A 34 -2.69 4.90 8.45
N GLY A 35 -2.47 3.97 7.51
CA GLY A 35 -2.10 2.59 7.81
C GLY A 35 -0.64 2.46 8.22
N MET A 36 0.24 3.21 7.55
CA MET A 36 1.70 3.18 7.74
C MET A 36 2.17 4.01 8.93
N GLU A 37 1.50 5.11 9.24
CA GLU A 37 1.92 6.08 10.26
C GLU A 37 1.30 5.84 11.65
N LYS A 38 0.67 4.69 11.90
CA LYS A 38 0.09 4.43 13.23
C LYS A 38 1.19 4.19 14.26
N ASP A 39 0.88 4.51 15.51
CA ASP A 39 1.72 4.14 16.64
C ASP A 39 1.90 2.61 16.69
N ASN A 40 3.13 2.18 16.95
CA ASN A 40 3.53 0.76 17.00
C ASN A 40 3.34 -0.02 15.68
N THR A 41 3.28 0.67 14.53
CA THR A 41 3.26 -0.01 13.22
C THR A 41 4.56 -0.75 12.98
N THR A 42 4.46 -2.01 12.60
CA THR A 42 5.60 -2.85 12.24
C THR A 42 6.03 -2.67 10.78
N ALA A 43 7.30 -2.96 10.46
CA ALA A 43 7.80 -2.82 9.09
C ALA A 43 7.00 -3.65 8.06
N PHE A 44 6.51 -4.84 8.46
CA PHE A 44 5.69 -5.67 7.58
C PHE A 44 4.29 -5.07 7.35
N GLU A 45 3.69 -4.42 8.34
CA GLU A 45 2.40 -3.73 8.16
C GLU A 45 2.52 -2.54 7.21
N VAL A 46 3.65 -1.82 7.26
CA VAL A 46 3.96 -0.76 6.30
C VAL A 46 4.09 -1.35 4.89
N ALA A 47 4.81 -2.45 4.73
CA ALA A 47 4.97 -3.13 3.45
C ALA A 47 3.62 -3.66 2.90
N GLU A 48 2.77 -4.24 3.75
CA GLU A 48 1.42 -4.67 3.37
C GLU A 48 0.52 -3.49 2.93
N ALA A 49 0.60 -2.35 3.64
CA ALA A 49 -0.13 -1.15 3.25
C ALA A 49 0.37 -0.60 1.90
N HIS A 50 1.68 -0.66 1.65
CA HIS A 50 2.30 -0.27 0.38
C HIS A 50 1.83 -1.16 -0.77
N LYS A 51 1.93 -2.49 -0.60
CA LYS A 51 1.42 -3.49 -1.55
C LYS A 51 -0.06 -3.28 -1.86
N ALA A 52 -0.87 -3.06 -0.83
CA ALA A 52 -2.30 -2.82 -1.01
C ALA A 52 -2.58 -1.54 -1.81
N LEU A 53 -1.82 -0.46 -1.56
CA LEU A 53 -1.92 0.78 -2.33
C LEU A 53 -1.53 0.55 -3.80
N LYS A 54 -0.38 -0.07 -4.06
CA LYS A 54 0.11 -0.41 -5.40
C LYS A 54 -0.90 -1.28 -6.16
N ARG A 55 -1.39 -2.36 -5.54
CA ARG A 55 -2.43 -3.23 -6.12
C ARG A 55 -3.67 -2.44 -6.54
N ASN A 56 -4.21 -1.61 -5.65
CA ASN A 56 -5.41 -0.82 -5.95
C ASN A 56 -5.18 0.18 -7.09
N LEU A 57 -3.99 0.79 -7.18
CA LEU A 57 -3.65 1.69 -8.29
C LEU A 57 -3.52 0.93 -9.61
N THR A 58 -2.89 -0.25 -9.61
CA THR A 58 -2.80 -1.13 -10.79
C THR A 58 -4.17 -1.57 -11.28
N GLU A 59 -5.06 -2.00 -10.37
CA GLU A 59 -6.44 -2.38 -10.72
C GLU A 59 -7.24 -1.20 -11.28
N ARG A 60 -7.09 -0.01 -10.68
CA ARG A 60 -7.71 1.23 -11.18
C ARG A 60 -7.20 1.60 -12.56
N LYS A 61 -5.89 1.49 -12.81
CA LYS A 61 -5.28 1.72 -14.13
C LYS A 61 -5.85 0.75 -15.16
N ALA A 62 -5.77 -0.56 -14.90
CA ALA A 62 -6.25 -1.60 -15.81
C ALA A 62 -7.73 -1.45 -16.16
N SER A 63 -8.53 -0.93 -15.23
CA SER A 63 -9.96 -0.68 -15.41
C SER A 63 -10.30 0.68 -16.05
N ASN A 64 -9.29 1.50 -16.42
CA ASN A 64 -9.48 2.89 -16.84
C ASN A 64 -10.37 3.67 -15.85
N PHE A 65 -10.13 3.48 -14.56
CA PHE A 65 -11.00 4.00 -13.50
C PHE A 65 -10.94 5.53 -13.44
N ILE A 66 -12.12 6.15 -13.53
CA ILE A 66 -12.34 7.58 -13.35
C ILE A 66 -13.31 7.75 -12.17
N PRO A 67 -12.93 8.47 -11.10
CA PRO A 67 -13.82 8.79 -9.99
C PRO A 67 -15.10 9.46 -10.46
N MET A 68 -16.22 9.22 -9.76
CA MET A 68 -17.55 9.66 -10.23
C MET A 68 -17.64 11.18 -10.47
N GLY A 69 -17.01 11.99 -9.59
CA GLY A 69 -16.95 13.45 -9.76
C GLY A 69 -16.33 13.86 -11.09
N ALA A 70 -15.17 13.28 -11.44
CA ALA A 70 -14.48 13.54 -12.70
C ALA A 70 -15.25 12.94 -13.90
N LYS A 71 -15.82 11.74 -13.72
CA LYS A 71 -16.57 11.03 -14.77
C LYS A 71 -17.79 11.82 -15.24
N ASN A 72 -18.46 12.54 -14.33
CA ASN A 72 -19.59 13.39 -14.67
C ASN A 72 -19.19 14.57 -15.57
N ILE A 73 -18.02 15.16 -15.34
CA ILE A 73 -17.48 16.24 -16.17
C ILE A 73 -17.00 15.69 -17.52
N CYS A 74 -16.26 14.56 -17.53
CA CYS A 74 -15.77 13.90 -18.75
C CYS A 74 -16.86 13.60 -19.78
N ARG A 75 -18.09 13.30 -19.34
CA ARG A 75 -19.21 12.98 -20.24
C ARG A 75 -19.60 14.15 -21.15
N ASN A 76 -19.39 15.38 -20.67
CA ASN A 76 -19.77 16.61 -21.36
C ASN A 76 -18.65 17.19 -22.22
N LEU A 77 -17.45 16.58 -22.20
CA LEU A 77 -16.31 17.01 -23.01
C LEU A 77 -16.39 16.44 -24.42
N ASP A 78 -15.84 17.18 -25.38
CA ASP A 78 -15.56 16.70 -26.73
C ASP A 78 -14.70 15.44 -26.70
N GLU A 79 -14.89 14.56 -27.69
CA GLU A 79 -14.22 13.25 -27.75
C GLU A 79 -12.69 13.37 -27.75
N GLN A 80 -12.15 14.34 -28.49
CA GLN A 80 -10.71 14.59 -28.54
C GLN A 80 -10.15 14.98 -27.16
N VAL A 81 -10.83 15.90 -26.47
CA VAL A 81 -10.42 16.35 -25.13
C VAL A 81 -10.53 15.20 -24.13
N ARG A 82 -11.59 14.42 -24.22
CA ARG A 82 -11.82 13.24 -23.37
C ARG A 82 -10.74 12.18 -23.52
N ASN A 83 -10.28 11.92 -24.74
CA ASN A 83 -9.22 10.94 -25.00
C ASN A 83 -7.88 11.43 -24.45
N SER A 84 -7.54 12.70 -24.67
CA SER A 84 -6.35 13.33 -24.07
C SER A 84 -6.36 13.27 -22.54
N VAL A 85 -7.49 13.58 -21.89
CA VAL A 85 -7.63 13.48 -20.43
C VAL A 85 -7.43 12.05 -19.94
N LYS A 86 -7.95 11.04 -20.66
CA LYS A 86 -7.77 9.63 -20.28
C LYS A 86 -6.30 9.22 -20.34
N GLU A 87 -5.56 9.64 -21.36
CA GLU A 87 -4.11 9.40 -21.46
C GLU A 87 -3.37 10.05 -20.28
N GLU A 88 -3.74 11.26 -19.89
CA GLU A 88 -3.14 11.92 -18.72
C GLU A 88 -3.44 11.20 -17.40
N PHE A 89 -4.67 10.70 -17.23
CA PHE A 89 -5.06 9.89 -16.07
C PHE A 89 -4.34 8.55 -16.03
N ASP A 90 -4.14 7.90 -17.18
CA ASP A 90 -3.35 6.68 -17.26
C ASP A 90 -1.88 6.96 -16.85
N GLY A 91 -1.30 8.04 -17.39
CA GLY A 91 0.04 8.49 -17.02
C GLY A 91 0.16 8.91 -15.54
N PHE A 92 -0.92 9.37 -14.89
CA PHE A 92 -0.93 9.55 -13.43
C PHE A 92 -0.72 8.22 -12.70
N TYR A 93 -1.50 7.18 -13.04
CA TYR A 93 -1.36 5.88 -12.39
C TYR A 93 0.02 5.26 -12.64
N GLU A 94 0.54 5.38 -13.87
CA GLU A 94 1.90 4.93 -14.20
C GLU A 94 2.96 5.56 -13.30
N ARG A 95 2.91 6.89 -13.15
CA ARG A 95 3.86 7.62 -12.30
C ARG A 95 3.72 7.23 -10.82
N CYS A 96 2.49 7.07 -10.33
CA CYS A 96 2.28 6.61 -8.95
C CYS A 96 2.82 5.20 -8.72
N ILE A 97 2.55 4.26 -9.63
CA ILE A 97 3.05 2.88 -9.53
C ILE A 97 4.58 2.87 -9.59
N ALA A 98 5.18 3.56 -10.57
CA ALA A 98 6.64 3.67 -10.68
C ALA A 98 7.28 4.28 -9.43
N TYR A 99 6.63 5.27 -8.81
CA TYR A 99 7.10 5.84 -7.54
C TYR A 99 7.03 4.82 -6.40
N LEU A 100 5.95 4.04 -6.33
CA LEU A 100 5.82 2.98 -5.33
C LEU A 100 6.84 1.86 -5.55
N ASP A 101 7.14 1.50 -6.79
CA ASP A 101 8.17 0.51 -7.13
C ASP A 101 9.56 0.94 -6.63
N LEU A 102 9.88 2.24 -6.71
CA LEU A 102 11.13 2.76 -6.14
C LEU A 102 11.17 2.62 -4.61
N TRP A 103 10.02 2.76 -3.94
CA TRP A 103 9.91 2.64 -2.49
C TRP A 103 9.90 1.18 -2.00
N GLU A 104 9.45 0.24 -2.83
CA GLU A 104 9.30 -1.19 -2.48
C GLU A 104 10.61 -1.79 -1.95
N ASN A 105 11.76 -1.41 -2.53
CA ASN A 105 13.08 -1.88 -2.08
C ASN A 105 13.48 -1.41 -0.67
N SER A 106 12.73 -0.47 -0.07
CA SER A 106 13.05 0.09 1.25
C SER A 106 12.57 -0.77 2.42
N PHE A 107 11.69 -1.75 2.17
CA PHE A 107 11.14 -2.62 3.22
C PHE A 107 11.90 -3.95 3.38
N GLY A 108 12.89 -4.21 2.51
CA GLY A 108 13.65 -5.45 2.50
C GLY A 108 12.74 -6.69 2.45
N ASN A 109 13.08 -7.70 3.26
CA ASN A 109 12.32 -8.94 3.38
C ASN A 109 11.20 -8.87 4.45
N ALA A 110 10.81 -7.67 4.92
CA ALA A 110 9.87 -7.51 6.04
C ALA A 110 8.52 -8.24 5.82
N GLU A 111 8.10 -8.38 4.57
CA GLU A 111 6.86 -9.07 4.18
C GLU A 111 6.84 -10.56 4.56
N GLN A 112 8.02 -11.17 4.70
CA GLN A 112 8.18 -12.57 5.10
C GLN A 112 7.73 -12.79 6.55
N PHE A 113 7.65 -11.72 7.36
CA PHE A 113 7.14 -11.76 8.73
C PHE A 113 5.62 -11.52 8.83
N SER A 114 4.89 -11.49 7.71
CA SER A 114 3.43 -11.27 7.70
C SER A 114 2.64 -12.27 8.53
N TRP A 115 3.17 -13.49 8.72
CA TRP A 115 2.56 -14.54 9.52
C TRP A 115 2.48 -14.21 11.02
N VAL A 116 3.29 -13.26 11.52
CA VAL A 116 3.28 -12.79 12.92
C VAL A 116 1.96 -12.08 13.25
N ASN A 117 1.21 -11.63 12.25
CA ASN A 117 -0.13 -11.09 12.46
C ASN A 117 -1.16 -12.20 12.70
N VAL A 118 -1.11 -12.82 13.88
CA VAL A 118 -1.98 -13.94 14.32
C VAL A 118 -3.48 -13.63 14.18
N ILE A 119 -3.86 -12.35 14.10
CA ILE A 119 -5.26 -11.91 13.87
C ILE A 119 -5.69 -12.15 12.41
N LYS A 120 -4.76 -12.15 11.46
CA LYS A 120 -5.00 -12.39 10.02
C LYS A 120 -4.62 -13.80 9.58
N THR A 121 -3.57 -14.36 10.15
CA THR A 121 -3.08 -15.73 9.86
C THR A 121 -3.62 -16.68 10.90
N ASN A 122 -4.69 -17.42 10.54
CA ASN A 122 -5.42 -18.34 11.40
C ASN A 122 -4.61 -19.53 11.94
N ALA A 123 -3.30 -19.63 11.69
CA ALA A 123 -2.44 -20.67 12.25
C ALA A 123 -0.99 -20.18 12.38
N VAL A 124 -0.43 -20.31 13.57
CA VAL A 124 1.02 -20.22 13.82
C VAL A 124 1.65 -21.50 13.28
N ASP A 125 2.43 -21.36 12.21
CA ASP A 125 3.09 -22.48 11.53
C ASP A 125 4.60 -22.47 11.79
N TRP A 126 5.16 -23.65 12.02
CA TRP A 126 6.59 -23.79 12.32
C TRP A 126 7.45 -23.40 11.13
N GLU A 127 7.05 -23.77 9.91
CA GLU A 127 7.81 -23.47 8.69
C GLU A 127 8.04 -21.95 8.52
N ASN A 128 7.02 -21.15 8.85
CA ASN A 128 7.12 -19.69 8.84
C ASN A 128 8.05 -19.14 9.93
N ALA A 129 8.00 -19.70 11.14
CA ALA A 129 8.85 -19.30 12.25
C ALA A 129 10.32 -19.65 12.00
N GLU A 130 10.59 -20.86 11.50
CA GLU A 130 11.91 -21.33 11.10
C GLU A 130 12.51 -20.46 10.01
N THR A 131 11.77 -20.22 8.93
CA THR A 131 12.20 -19.33 7.83
C THR A 131 12.57 -17.94 8.35
N SER A 132 11.75 -17.38 9.26
CA SER A 132 11.99 -16.07 9.88
C SER A 132 13.28 -16.03 10.69
N ALA A 133 13.56 -17.09 11.47
CA ALA A 133 14.79 -17.21 12.23
C ALA A 133 16.03 -17.29 11.32
N GLU A 134 15.95 -18.05 10.23
CA GLU A 134 17.03 -18.14 9.23
C GLU A 134 17.34 -16.78 8.58
N ILE A 135 16.31 -16.00 8.24
CA ILE A 135 16.48 -14.65 7.67
C ILE A 135 17.15 -13.72 8.68
N ILE A 136 16.75 -13.77 9.95
CA ILE A 136 17.32 -12.93 10.99
C ILE A 136 18.79 -13.33 11.24
N ASN A 137 19.07 -14.62 11.41
CA ASN A 137 20.42 -15.12 11.64
C ASN A 137 21.37 -14.80 10.47
N SER A 138 20.89 -14.94 9.22
CA SER A 138 21.68 -14.57 8.03
C SER A 138 21.89 -13.05 7.88
N SER A 139 21.01 -12.23 8.45
CA SER A 139 21.13 -10.76 8.44
C SER A 139 21.97 -10.22 9.60
N LEU A 140 22.15 -10.99 10.67
CA LEU A 140 22.85 -10.59 11.91
C LEU A 140 24.21 -11.27 12.10
N LEU A 141 24.83 -11.77 11.03
CA LEU A 141 26.09 -12.54 11.06
C LEU A 141 27.24 -11.87 11.85
N ASP A 142 27.24 -10.55 11.95
CA ASP A 142 28.29 -9.77 12.63
C ASP A 142 27.95 -9.35 14.06
N VAL A 143 26.78 -9.74 14.59
CA VAL A 143 26.34 -9.35 15.94
C VAL A 143 26.50 -10.53 16.91
N PRO A 144 27.53 -10.55 17.75
CA PRO A 144 27.73 -11.63 18.71
C PRO A 144 26.54 -11.72 19.69
N ASP A 145 26.20 -12.95 20.07
CA ASP A 145 25.15 -13.27 21.04
C ASP A 145 23.70 -12.90 20.62
N MET A 146 23.45 -12.62 19.34
CA MET A 146 22.10 -12.37 18.80
C MET A 146 21.58 -13.47 17.84
N GLU A 147 22.28 -14.61 17.74
CA GLU A 147 21.81 -15.76 16.98
C GLU A 147 20.57 -16.37 17.65
N ILE A 148 19.50 -16.50 16.87
CA ILE A 148 18.28 -17.18 17.29
C ILE A 148 18.55 -18.68 17.32
N ASN A 149 18.34 -19.28 18.49
CA ASN A 149 18.38 -20.73 18.67
C ASN A 149 17.05 -21.35 18.22
N ASN A 150 17.07 -22.09 17.10
CA ASN A 150 15.87 -22.73 16.55
C ASN A 150 15.25 -23.77 17.49
N ASP A 151 16.03 -24.50 18.29
CA ASP A 151 15.49 -25.49 19.22
C ASP A 151 14.65 -24.80 20.32
N GLN A 152 15.15 -23.69 20.86
CA GLN A 152 14.40 -22.90 21.85
C GLN A 152 13.18 -22.22 21.23
N LEU A 153 13.31 -21.70 20.00
CA LEU A 153 12.21 -21.09 19.27
C LEU A 153 11.09 -22.09 18.99
N PHE A 154 11.41 -23.35 18.67
CA PHE A 154 10.41 -24.40 18.46
C PHE A 154 9.53 -24.58 19.68
N ASP A 155 10.14 -24.71 20.86
CA ASP A 155 9.41 -24.84 22.12
C ASP A 155 8.50 -23.63 22.38
N GLU A 156 8.94 -22.41 22.07
CA GLU A 156 8.14 -21.19 22.18
C GLU A 156 6.97 -21.14 21.18
N VAL A 157 7.17 -21.57 19.94
CA VAL A 157 6.18 -21.53 18.85
C VAL A 157 5.08 -22.60 19.03
N VAL A 158 5.37 -23.69 19.72
CA VAL A 158 4.39 -24.75 20.01
C VAL A 158 3.36 -24.29 21.06
N LEU A 159 3.77 -23.49 22.04
CA LEU A 159 2.90 -23.07 23.15
C LEU A 159 1.64 -22.31 22.71
N PRO A 160 1.69 -21.32 21.79
CA PRO A 160 0.50 -20.61 21.31
C PRO A 160 -0.56 -21.52 20.69
N LYS A 161 -0.20 -22.68 20.14
CA LYS A 161 -1.17 -23.63 19.54
C LYS A 161 -2.16 -24.19 20.56
N GLU A 162 -1.81 -24.19 21.85
CA GLU A 162 -2.69 -24.63 22.93
C GLU A 162 -3.74 -23.58 23.34
N TYR A 163 -3.46 -22.30 23.08
CA TYR A 163 -4.28 -21.16 23.51
C TYR A 163 -5.03 -20.48 22.37
N LEU A 164 -4.58 -20.67 21.13
CA LEU A 164 -5.27 -20.20 19.94
C LEU A 164 -6.36 -21.20 19.55
N PRO A 165 -7.60 -20.76 19.29
CA PRO A 165 -8.69 -21.65 18.93
C PRO A 165 -8.33 -22.41 17.66
N SER A 166 -8.34 -23.74 17.77
CA SER A 166 -8.24 -24.65 16.63
C SER A 166 -9.50 -24.44 15.77
N ASN A 167 -9.34 -24.15 14.47
CA ASN A 167 -10.44 -24.30 13.51
C ASN A 167 -10.69 -25.77 13.22
#